data_AF-A0A1W9LJY3-F1
#
_entry.id   AF-A0A1W9LJY3-F1
#
_cell.length_a   1.000
_cell.length_b   1.000
_cell.length_c   1.000
_cell.angle_alpha   90.00
_cell.angle_beta   90.00
_cell.angle_gamma   90.00
#
_symmetry.space_group_name_H-M   'P 1'
#
loop_
_entity.id
_entity.type
_entity.pdbx_description
1 polymer ?
#
loop_
_entity_poly.entity_id
_entity_poly.type
_entity_poly.pdbx_seq_one_letter_code
_entity_poly.pdbx_strand_id
1 'polypeptide(L)'
;MKRKLILDCLICFFFISVHTILQAEAQDADYKVGELLVKYKASSSSAAKTEFYRNNWNINTIKTFGEIGVQLMKLPADMSVEKALEIYRSDPDVEYAEPNYIYVPKSVPNDPNYGKLWGLHNTGLTEGTNDADIDAQEAWDITTGSSDVIVAVIDTGVFYTHPDLADNIWKNTDEIPDNGKDDDGNGYIDDVRGWNFCNNSNDPKDEDGHGTHCAGIIA
;
A
#
# COMPACT_ATOMS: atom_id res chain seq x y z
N MET A 1 -23.14 -72.79 -35.81
CA MET A 1 -22.49 -72.89 -37.13
C MET A 1 -21.50 -71.74 -37.26
N LYS A 2 -20.19 -72.06 -37.37
CA LYS A 2 -19.07 -71.25 -37.92
C LYS A 2 -18.71 -69.92 -37.20
N ARG A 3 -17.52 -69.83 -36.55
CA ARG A 3 -16.17 -69.36 -37.06
C ARG A 3 -16.12 -67.83 -37.25
N LYS A 4 -15.02 -67.07 -37.11
CA LYS A 4 -13.65 -67.14 -36.57
C LYS A 4 -13.06 -65.71 -36.76
N LEU A 5 -12.09 -65.33 -35.92
CA LEU A 5 -10.99 -64.34 -36.05
C LEU A 5 -10.90 -63.47 -37.34
N ILE A 6 -10.55 -62.19 -37.18
CA ILE A 6 -9.38 -61.57 -37.83
C ILE A 6 -8.67 -60.63 -36.84
N LEU A 7 -7.37 -60.88 -36.68
CA LEU A 7 -6.31 -60.06 -36.12
C LEU A 7 -5.54 -59.46 -37.32
N ASP A 8 -5.11 -58.19 -37.24
CA ASP A 8 -3.89 -57.60 -37.87
C ASP A 8 -4.06 -56.06 -37.86
N CYS A 9 -3.39 -55.30 -36.98
CA CYS A 9 -1.98 -54.89 -37.00
C CYS A 9 -1.64 -53.93 -38.17
N LEU A 10 -1.61 -52.62 -37.92
CA LEU A 10 -0.56 -51.77 -38.49
C LEU A 10 -0.32 -50.50 -37.65
N ILE A 11 0.93 -50.39 -37.27
CA ILE A 11 1.61 -49.32 -36.55
C ILE A 11 1.62 -48.05 -37.41
N CYS A 12 1.22 -46.90 -36.85
CA CYS A 12 1.72 -45.61 -37.30
C CYS A 12 2.08 -44.77 -36.07
N PHE A 13 3.38 -44.51 -35.96
CA PHE A 13 4.03 -43.64 -35.00
C PHE A 13 3.44 -42.23 -35.05
N PHE A 14 3.01 -41.69 -33.90
CA PHE A 14 3.14 -40.26 -33.65
C PHE A 14 3.67 -40.06 -32.23
N PHE A 15 4.99 -39.89 -32.17
CA PHE A 15 5.68 -39.28 -31.03
C PHE A 15 5.15 -37.85 -30.86
N ILE A 16 4.42 -37.58 -29.79
CA ILE A 16 4.34 -36.24 -29.21
C ILE A 16 4.86 -36.38 -27.79
N SER A 17 6.18 -36.42 -27.69
CA SER A 17 6.90 -36.04 -26.48
C SER A 17 7.36 -34.61 -26.70
N VAL A 18 6.68 -33.65 -26.11
CA VAL A 18 7.28 -32.41 -25.61
C VAL A 18 6.43 -31.95 -24.43
N HIS A 19 6.98 -32.15 -23.23
CA HIS A 19 6.83 -31.31 -22.06
C HIS A 19 5.47 -30.62 -21.89
N THR A 20 4.59 -31.25 -21.11
CA THR A 20 3.66 -30.48 -20.29
C THR A 20 4.50 -29.54 -19.44
N ILE A 21 4.56 -28.28 -19.87
CA ILE A 21 5.10 -27.17 -19.11
C ILE A 21 4.25 -27.12 -17.84
N LEU A 22 4.82 -27.59 -16.73
CA LEU A 22 4.42 -27.16 -15.41
C LEU A 22 4.70 -25.65 -15.36
N GLN A 23 3.72 -24.83 -15.72
CA GLN A 23 3.66 -23.48 -15.19
C GLN A 23 3.40 -23.66 -13.70
N ALA A 24 4.47 -23.62 -12.90
CA ALA A 24 4.34 -23.23 -11.52
C ALA A 24 3.75 -21.82 -11.55
N GLU A 25 2.52 -21.69 -11.08
CA GLU A 25 1.92 -20.40 -10.79
C GLU A 25 2.89 -19.68 -9.86
N ALA A 26 3.45 -18.55 -10.31
CA ALA A 26 4.19 -17.66 -9.43
C ALA A 26 3.18 -17.10 -8.44
N GLN A 27 3.07 -17.76 -7.28
CA GLN A 27 2.48 -17.15 -6.12
C GLN A 27 3.27 -15.86 -5.87
N ASP A 28 2.58 -14.71 -5.91
CA ASP A 28 3.21 -13.42 -5.68
C ASP A 28 3.80 -13.47 -4.26
N ALA A 29 5.13 -13.52 -4.18
CA ALA A 29 5.80 -13.68 -2.90
C ALA A 29 5.58 -12.39 -2.09
N ASP A 30 5.19 -12.51 -0.83
CA ASP A 30 5.09 -11.39 0.12
C ASP A 30 6.47 -10.83 0.52
N TYR A 31 7.53 -11.31 -0.13
CA TYR A 31 8.91 -10.90 0.04
C TYR A 31 9.58 -10.65 -1.31
N LYS A 32 10.64 -9.83 -1.29
CA LYS A 32 11.39 -9.49 -2.49
C LYS A 32 12.26 -10.66 -2.96
N VAL A 33 11.93 -11.21 -4.13
CA VAL A 33 12.67 -12.33 -4.73
C VAL A 33 14.16 -11.98 -4.92
N GLY A 34 15.02 -12.92 -4.55
CA GLY A 34 16.47 -12.80 -4.68
C GLY A 34 17.13 -11.94 -3.60
N GLU A 35 16.42 -11.64 -2.51
CA GLU A 35 16.96 -10.92 -1.35
C GLU A 35 16.62 -11.62 -0.04
N LEU A 36 17.55 -11.60 0.92
CA LEU A 36 17.31 -12.06 2.29
C LEU A 36 18.04 -11.21 3.33
N LEU A 37 17.51 -11.18 4.55
CA LEU A 37 18.13 -10.57 5.71
C LEU A 37 18.82 -11.63 6.56
N VAL A 38 20.06 -11.36 6.96
CA VAL A 38 20.87 -12.28 7.77
C VAL A 38 21.46 -11.54 8.95
N LYS A 39 21.38 -12.17 10.12
CA LYS A 39 22.14 -11.77 11.32
C LYS A 39 23.08 -12.90 11.70
N TYR A 40 24.35 -12.56 11.90
CA TYR A 40 25.35 -13.49 12.44
C TYR A 40 25.44 -13.33 13.96
N LYS A 41 25.80 -14.42 14.64
CA LYS A 41 26.07 -14.39 16.07
C LYS A 41 27.23 -13.44 16.36
N ALA A 42 27.17 -12.77 17.52
CA ALA A 42 28.22 -11.84 17.94
C ALA A 42 29.63 -12.47 18.03
N SER A 43 29.71 -13.78 18.22
CA SER A 43 30.97 -14.54 18.22
C SER A 43 31.60 -14.71 16.83
N SER A 44 30.86 -14.42 15.77
CA SER A 44 31.24 -14.74 14.39
C SER A 44 31.58 -13.47 13.62
N SER A 45 32.66 -13.50 12.83
CA SER A 45 33.06 -12.37 12.01
C SER A 45 32.12 -12.23 10.81
N SER A 46 31.23 -11.23 10.84
CA SER A 46 30.29 -10.95 9.75
C SER A 46 30.99 -10.73 8.41
N ALA A 47 32.16 -10.09 8.41
CA ALA A 47 32.98 -9.88 7.22
C ALA A 47 33.48 -11.22 6.63
N ALA A 48 34.03 -12.10 7.47
CA ALA A 48 34.50 -13.42 7.03
C ALA A 48 33.35 -14.29 6.53
N LYS A 49 32.19 -14.26 7.20
CA LYS A 49 30.99 -14.99 6.75
C LYS A 49 30.48 -14.47 5.41
N THR A 50 30.41 -13.15 5.24
CA THR A 50 30.02 -12.53 3.97
C THR A 50 30.92 -12.98 2.82
N GLU A 51 32.24 -13.00 3.04
CA GLU A 51 33.20 -13.47 2.04
C GLU A 51 33.05 -14.96 1.74
N PHE A 52 32.80 -15.78 2.76
CA PHE A 52 32.52 -17.21 2.60
C PHE A 52 31.30 -17.47 1.70
N TYR A 53 30.16 -16.79 1.94
CA TYR A 53 28.97 -16.99 1.10
C TYR A 53 29.13 -16.44 -0.32
N ARG A 54 29.86 -15.33 -0.47
CA ARG A 54 30.21 -14.80 -1.80
C ARG A 54 31.00 -15.81 -2.61
N ASN A 55 32.02 -16.42 -2.02
CA ASN A 55 32.93 -17.30 -2.75
C ASN A 55 32.31 -18.67 -3.08
N ASN A 56 31.41 -19.17 -2.24
CA ASN A 56 30.81 -20.49 -2.42
C ASN A 56 29.50 -20.47 -3.23
N TRP A 57 28.73 -19.38 -3.15
CA TRP A 57 27.40 -19.29 -3.75
C TRP A 57 27.13 -17.99 -4.49
N ASN A 58 28.12 -17.10 -4.66
CA ASN A 58 27.93 -15.79 -5.30
C ASN A 58 26.85 -14.93 -4.62
N ILE A 59 26.67 -15.09 -3.30
CA ILE A 59 25.76 -14.27 -2.50
C ILE A 59 26.49 -13.00 -2.06
N ASN A 60 25.96 -11.83 -2.40
CA ASN A 60 26.63 -10.55 -2.20
C ASN A 60 25.88 -9.67 -1.20
N THR A 61 26.57 -8.91 -0.35
CA THR A 61 25.91 -7.93 0.54
C THR A 61 25.49 -6.69 -0.25
N ILE A 62 24.21 -6.31 -0.13
CA ILE A 62 23.66 -5.07 -0.65
C ILE A 62 23.86 -3.94 0.37
N LYS A 63 23.48 -4.20 1.63
CA LYS A 63 23.43 -3.19 2.68
C LYS A 63 23.71 -3.82 4.05
N THR A 64 24.39 -3.08 4.91
CA THR A 64 24.61 -3.46 6.32
C THR A 64 23.89 -2.46 7.22
N PHE A 65 23.08 -2.98 8.15
CA PHE A 65 22.40 -2.23 9.20
C PHE A 65 23.21 -2.38 10.49
N GLY A 66 24.25 -1.56 10.64
CA GLY A 66 25.26 -1.71 11.68
C GLY A 66 24.71 -1.69 13.11
N GLU A 67 23.71 -0.85 13.39
CA GLU A 67 23.12 -0.69 14.73
C GLU A 67 22.43 -1.95 15.24
N ILE A 68 21.88 -2.76 14.33
CA ILE A 68 21.14 -3.99 14.68
C ILE A 68 21.89 -5.27 14.28
N GLY A 69 23.04 -5.14 13.62
CA GLY A 69 23.90 -6.26 13.19
C GLY A 69 23.34 -7.08 12.04
N VAL A 70 22.45 -6.52 11.22
CA VAL A 70 21.77 -7.23 10.12
C VAL A 70 22.38 -6.86 8.78
N GLN A 71 22.44 -7.81 7.84
CA GLN A 71 22.86 -7.58 6.47
C GLN A 71 21.76 -7.99 5.49
N LEU A 72 21.52 -7.14 4.50
CA LEU A 72 20.70 -7.47 3.32
C LEU A 72 21.62 -8.10 2.27
N MET A 73 21.28 -9.32 1.86
CA MET A 73 22.04 -10.10 0.89
C MET A 73 21.29 -10.21 -0.43
N LYS A 74 22.03 -10.18 -1.53
CA LYS A 74 21.58 -10.47 -2.89
C LYS A 74 21.93 -11.90 -3.24
N LEU A 75 20.92 -12.67 -3.62
CA LEU A 75 21.07 -14.04 -4.12
C LEU A 75 21.40 -14.01 -5.63
N PRO A 76 22.15 -15.01 -6.15
CA PRO A 76 22.30 -15.17 -7.59
C PRO A 76 20.95 -15.55 -8.22
N ALA A 77 20.78 -15.27 -9.52
CA ALA A 77 19.50 -15.40 -10.22
C ALA A 77 18.94 -16.84 -10.26
N ASP A 78 19.80 -17.84 -10.07
CA ASP A 78 19.47 -19.26 -10.06
C ASP A 78 19.21 -19.84 -8.65
N MET A 79 19.23 -19.00 -7.61
CA MET A 79 18.98 -19.41 -6.23
C MET A 79 17.68 -18.81 -5.69
N SER A 80 16.75 -19.68 -5.26
CA SER A 80 15.54 -19.25 -4.56
C SER A 80 15.82 -18.80 -3.13
N VAL A 81 14.92 -18.01 -2.55
CA VAL A 81 15.02 -17.55 -1.15
C VAL A 81 14.95 -18.74 -0.19
N GLU A 82 14.10 -19.73 -0.48
CA GLU A 82 14.00 -20.97 0.30
C GLU A 82 15.33 -21.71 0.32
N LYS A 83 16.00 -21.81 -0.84
CA LYS A 83 17.30 -22.48 -0.91
C LYS A 83 18.37 -21.73 -0.13
N ALA A 84 18.39 -20.40 -0.21
CA ALA A 84 19.31 -19.59 0.59
C ALA A 84 19.04 -19.76 2.08
N LEU A 85 17.77 -19.80 2.50
CA LEU A 85 17.38 -20.02 3.90
C LEU A 85 17.84 -21.38 4.41
N GLU A 86 17.76 -22.44 3.62
CA GLU A 86 18.33 -23.75 3.99
C GLU A 86 19.84 -23.65 4.26
N ILE A 87 20.57 -22.94 3.39
CA ILE A 87 22.02 -22.75 3.53
C ILE A 87 22.33 -21.98 4.82
N TYR A 88 21.72 -20.80 5.01
CA TYR A 88 21.99 -19.94 6.16
C TYR A 88 21.54 -20.56 7.48
N ARG A 89 20.35 -21.19 7.54
CA ARG A 89 19.83 -21.81 8.78
C ARG A 89 20.60 -23.06 9.20
N SER A 90 21.34 -23.69 8.28
CA SER A 90 22.23 -24.81 8.59
C SER A 90 23.57 -24.37 9.20
N ASP A 91 23.90 -23.08 9.16
CA ASP A 91 25.19 -22.56 9.58
C ASP A 91 25.18 -22.18 11.07
N PRO A 92 26.05 -22.76 11.92
CA PRO A 92 26.05 -22.50 13.35
C PRO A 92 26.48 -21.07 13.72
N ASP A 93 27.06 -20.30 12.80
CA ASP A 93 27.43 -18.89 13.01
C ASP A 93 26.29 -17.91 12.70
N VAL A 94 25.20 -18.39 12.11
CA VAL A 94 24.02 -17.57 11.79
C VAL A 94 23.11 -17.56 13.01
N GLU A 95 22.71 -16.36 13.43
CA GLU A 95 21.73 -16.15 14.49
C GLU A 95 20.32 -16.33 13.92
N TYR A 96 20.04 -15.68 12.80
CA TYR A 96 18.85 -15.93 12.00
C TYR A 96 19.05 -15.51 10.54
N ALA A 97 18.20 -16.08 9.68
CA ALA A 97 18.01 -15.64 8.31
C ALA A 97 16.52 -15.70 7.95
N GLU A 98 16.06 -14.65 7.28
CA GLU A 98 14.66 -14.45 6.90
C GLU A 98 14.52 -13.79 5.51
N PRO A 99 13.39 -13.99 4.81
CA PRO A 99 13.10 -13.25 3.59
C PRO A 99 13.07 -11.73 3.82
N ASN A 100 13.39 -10.96 2.78
CA ASN A 100 13.16 -9.51 2.79
C ASN A 100 11.68 -9.22 2.47
N TYR A 101 10.81 -9.34 3.48
CA TYR A 101 9.36 -9.10 3.34
C TYR A 101 9.04 -7.68 2.88
N ILE A 102 8.03 -7.58 2.03
CA ILE A 102 7.49 -6.30 1.57
C ILE A 102 6.41 -5.89 2.58
N TYR A 103 6.73 -4.91 3.41
CA TYR A 103 5.75 -4.28 4.28
C TYR A 103 5.25 -2.98 3.64
N VAL A 104 3.93 -2.87 3.52
CA VAL A 104 3.26 -1.62 3.16
C VAL A 104 2.57 -1.11 4.43
N PRO A 105 2.88 0.12 4.90
CA PRO A 105 2.13 0.71 6.01
C PRO A 105 0.67 0.84 5.57
N LYS A 106 -0.26 0.32 6.37
CA LYS A 106 -1.69 0.47 6.11
C LYS A 106 -2.19 1.75 6.76
N SER A 107 -2.73 2.67 5.97
CA SER A 107 -3.31 3.93 6.43
C SER A 107 -4.74 3.68 6.90
N VAL A 108 -4.89 3.14 8.11
CA VAL A 108 -6.21 2.98 8.75
C VAL A 108 -6.50 4.18 9.64
N PRO A 109 -7.61 4.91 9.45
CA PRO A 109 -7.99 6.01 10.32
C PRO A 109 -8.13 5.60 11.79
N ASN A 110 -7.80 6.52 12.70
CA ASN A 110 -7.92 6.32 14.15
C ASN A 110 -9.30 6.71 14.70
N ASP A 111 -10.26 7.04 13.84
CA ASP A 111 -11.64 7.37 14.24
C ASP A 111 -12.34 6.13 14.83
N PRO A 112 -12.84 6.19 16.08
CA PRO A 112 -13.57 5.09 16.72
C PRO A 112 -14.80 4.58 15.95
N ASN A 113 -15.38 5.41 15.08
CA ASN A 113 -16.53 5.07 14.24
C ASN A 113 -16.14 4.72 12.80
N TYR A 114 -14.86 4.72 12.42
CA TYR A 114 -14.43 4.38 11.05
C TYR A 114 -15.02 3.06 10.56
N GLY A 115 -15.06 2.05 11.44
CA GLY A 115 -15.68 0.74 11.14
C GLY A 115 -17.19 0.78 10.85
N LYS A 116 -17.87 1.93 10.98
CA LYS A 116 -19.28 2.13 10.59
C LYS A 116 -19.42 2.86 9.25
N LEU A 117 -18.34 3.42 8.71
CA LEU A 117 -18.33 4.19 7.47
C LEU A 117 -18.25 3.23 6.28
N TRP A 118 -19.32 2.45 6.08
CA TRP A 118 -19.39 1.40 5.05
C TRP A 118 -19.08 1.93 3.64
N GLY A 119 -19.39 3.19 3.35
CA GLY A 119 -19.07 3.79 2.05
C GLY A 119 -17.58 3.95 1.78
N LEU A 120 -16.74 3.97 2.83
CA LEU A 120 -15.28 4.08 2.74
C LEU A 120 -14.60 2.71 2.80
N HIS A 121 -15.13 1.80 3.61
CA HIS A 121 -14.65 0.43 3.72
C HIS A 121 -15.76 -0.51 4.23
N ASN A 122 -16.19 -1.44 3.38
CA ASN A 122 -17.34 -2.30 3.59
C ASN A 122 -16.91 -3.75 3.82
N THR A 123 -16.99 -4.17 5.08
CA THR A 123 -16.67 -5.54 5.50
C THR A 123 -17.91 -6.46 5.54
N GLY A 124 -18.99 -6.08 4.86
CA GLY A 124 -20.27 -6.82 4.86
C GLY A 124 -21.15 -6.56 6.08
N LEU A 125 -21.02 -5.38 6.71
CA LEU A 125 -21.85 -4.99 7.85
C LEU A 125 -23.32 -4.85 7.45
N THR A 126 -24.22 -5.17 8.37
CA THR A 126 -25.69 -4.99 8.21
C THR A 126 -26.26 -5.59 6.91
N GLU A 127 -25.83 -6.80 6.55
CA GLU A 127 -26.22 -7.49 5.31
C GLU A 127 -25.74 -6.79 4.01
N GLY A 128 -24.80 -5.85 4.11
CA GLY A 128 -24.13 -5.26 2.96
C GLY A 128 -23.29 -6.28 2.18
N THR A 129 -23.12 -6.04 0.88
CA THR A 129 -22.17 -6.81 0.07
C THR A 129 -20.76 -6.41 0.47
N ASN A 130 -19.98 -7.36 0.97
CA ASN A 130 -18.55 -7.15 1.24
C ASN A 130 -17.86 -6.58 -0.01
N ASP A 131 -16.94 -5.62 0.16
CA ASP A 131 -16.16 -5.00 -0.93
C ASP A 131 -16.98 -4.09 -1.87
N ALA A 132 -18.25 -3.81 -1.53
CA ALA A 132 -19.06 -2.82 -2.25
C ALA A 132 -18.90 -1.44 -1.59
N ASP A 133 -17.76 -0.80 -1.82
CA ASP A 133 -17.40 0.54 -1.35
C ASP A 133 -16.56 1.31 -2.40
N ILE A 134 -15.82 2.35 -1.99
CA ILE A 134 -15.00 3.18 -2.88
C ILE A 134 -13.49 2.88 -2.81
N ASP A 135 -13.09 1.82 -2.10
CA ASP A 135 -11.70 1.41 -1.86
C ASP A 135 -10.85 2.51 -1.20
N ALA A 136 -11.42 3.27 -0.26
CA ALA A 136 -10.75 4.44 0.32
C ALA A 136 -9.48 4.07 1.10
N GLN A 137 -9.49 2.96 1.83
CA GLN A 137 -8.36 2.52 2.64
C GLN A 137 -7.17 2.14 1.76
N GLU A 138 -7.44 1.39 0.69
CA GLU A 138 -6.48 1.00 -0.33
C GLU A 138 -5.91 2.22 -1.05
N ALA A 139 -6.74 3.24 -1.32
CA ALA A 139 -6.28 4.50 -1.88
C ALA A 139 -5.35 5.26 -0.92
N TRP A 140 -5.64 5.26 0.38
CA TRP A 140 -4.79 5.92 1.40
C TRP A 140 -3.46 5.23 1.65
N ASP A 141 -3.31 3.96 1.26
CA ASP A 141 -2.01 3.29 1.21
C ASP A 141 -1.12 3.86 0.08
N ILE A 142 -1.70 4.55 -0.91
CA ILE A 142 -1.01 5.24 -2.01
C ILE A 142 -0.86 6.73 -1.71
N THR A 143 -1.95 7.42 -1.33
CA THR A 143 -1.96 8.85 -1.02
C THR A 143 -3.21 9.24 -0.21
N THR A 144 -3.05 10.19 0.71
CA THR A 144 -4.18 10.83 1.42
C THR A 144 -4.59 12.15 0.77
N GLY A 145 -4.11 12.43 -0.45
CA GLY A 145 -4.30 13.70 -1.14
C GLY A 145 -3.09 14.64 -1.02
N SER A 146 -3.30 15.90 -1.41
CA SER A 146 -2.31 16.98 -1.37
C SER A 146 -2.99 18.29 -1.00
N SER A 147 -2.33 19.12 -0.19
CA SER A 147 -2.78 20.49 0.12
C SER A 147 -2.85 21.41 -1.11
N ASP A 148 -2.23 21.00 -2.22
CA ASP A 148 -2.30 21.73 -3.50
C ASP A 148 -3.63 21.50 -4.23
N VAL A 149 -4.40 20.48 -3.84
CA VAL A 149 -5.72 20.18 -4.42
C VAL A 149 -6.79 20.80 -3.53
N ILE A 150 -7.36 21.90 -3.99
CA ILE A 150 -8.45 22.60 -3.29
C ILE A 150 -9.80 22.06 -3.78
N VAL A 151 -10.64 21.61 -2.86
CA VAL A 151 -12.01 21.14 -3.14
C VAL A 151 -13.00 22.20 -2.65
N ALA A 152 -13.76 22.79 -3.58
CA ALA A 152 -14.82 23.73 -3.24
C ALA A 152 -16.13 23.01 -2.93
N VAL A 153 -16.69 23.22 -1.73
CA VAL A 153 -18.00 22.70 -1.33
C VAL A 153 -19.03 23.82 -1.44
N ILE A 154 -19.94 23.71 -2.42
CA ILE A 154 -21.02 24.68 -2.64
C ILE A 154 -22.28 24.14 -1.98
N ASP A 155 -22.47 24.49 -0.71
CA ASP A 155 -23.52 23.91 0.14
C ASP A 155 -24.00 24.92 1.19
N THR A 156 -24.61 24.46 2.29
CA THR A 156 -25.17 25.30 3.38
C THR A 156 -24.11 26.01 4.23
N GLY A 157 -22.83 25.77 3.95
CA GLY A 157 -21.68 26.28 4.68
C GLY A 157 -20.88 25.13 5.29
N VAL A 158 -19.92 25.47 6.16
CA VAL A 158 -19.15 24.47 6.91
C VAL A 158 -18.94 24.95 8.35
N PHE A 159 -19.01 24.02 9.32
CA PHE A 159 -18.55 24.28 10.67
C PHE A 159 -17.01 24.23 10.72
N TYR A 160 -16.38 25.28 10.20
CA TYR A 160 -14.93 25.38 10.01
C TYR A 160 -14.09 25.33 11.30
N THR A 161 -14.71 25.33 12.49
CA THR A 161 -14.01 25.09 13.78
C THR A 161 -14.29 23.70 14.36
N HIS A 162 -14.90 22.78 13.59
CA HIS A 162 -15.05 21.39 14.02
C HIS A 162 -13.66 20.74 14.15
N PRO A 163 -13.36 20.01 15.25
CA PRO A 163 -12.04 19.43 15.48
C PRO A 163 -11.53 18.54 14.33
N ASP A 164 -12.41 17.77 13.70
CA ASP A 164 -12.02 16.89 12.58
C ASP A 164 -11.87 17.62 11.24
N LEU A 165 -12.34 18.87 11.12
CA LEU A 165 -12.29 19.64 9.87
C LEU A 165 -11.30 20.80 9.90
N ALA A 166 -11.04 21.39 11.07
CA ALA A 166 -10.36 22.67 11.20
C ALA A 166 -8.99 22.72 10.51
N ASP A 167 -8.24 21.62 10.55
CA ASP A 167 -6.92 21.51 9.92
C ASP A 167 -7.00 21.35 8.38
N ASN A 168 -8.15 20.97 7.85
CA ASN A 168 -8.41 20.75 6.43
C ASN A 168 -9.17 21.91 5.75
N ILE A 169 -9.55 22.95 6.51
CA ILE A 169 -10.20 24.14 5.94
C ILE A 169 -9.18 24.96 5.14
N TRP A 170 -9.46 25.16 3.86
CA TRP A 170 -8.65 26.01 2.99
C TRP A 170 -8.64 27.46 3.51
N LYS A 171 -7.48 28.11 3.33
CA LYS A 171 -7.28 29.51 3.68
C LYS A 171 -6.80 30.29 2.45
N ASN A 172 -7.52 31.35 2.10
CA ASN A 172 -7.06 32.34 1.13
C ASN A 172 -5.83 33.07 1.71
N THR A 173 -4.66 32.84 1.13
CA THR A 173 -3.42 33.48 1.58
C THR A 173 -3.22 34.88 1.02
N ASP A 174 -4.02 35.25 0.02
CA ASP A 174 -3.97 36.57 -0.61
C ASP A 174 -4.81 37.62 0.15
N GLU A 175 -5.61 37.18 1.13
CA GLU A 175 -6.42 38.02 2.02
C GLU A 175 -5.74 38.31 3.38
N ILE A 176 -5.85 39.54 3.87
CA ILE A 176 -5.48 39.90 5.25
C ILE A 176 -6.76 39.87 6.11
N PRO A 177 -6.89 38.92 7.04
CA PRO A 177 -8.13 38.77 7.81
C PRO A 177 -8.55 40.02 8.58
N ASP A 178 -9.85 40.32 8.54
CA ASP A 178 -10.56 41.34 9.30
C ASP A 178 -10.03 42.78 9.06
N ASN A 179 -9.49 43.06 7.88
CA ASN A 179 -8.98 44.39 7.53
C ASN A 179 -10.04 45.27 6.82
N GLY A 180 -11.18 44.69 6.44
CA GLY A 180 -12.30 45.35 5.79
C GLY A 180 -12.04 45.68 4.31
N LYS A 181 -11.12 44.97 3.66
CA LYS A 181 -10.74 45.16 2.26
C LYS A 181 -10.82 43.83 1.51
N ASP A 182 -10.89 43.98 0.20
CA ASP A 182 -10.71 42.92 -0.78
C ASP A 182 -9.25 43.06 -1.25
N ASP A 183 -8.36 42.26 -0.66
CA ASP A 183 -6.91 42.39 -0.87
C ASP A 183 -6.46 41.69 -2.16
N ASP A 184 -7.18 40.66 -2.59
CA ASP A 184 -6.92 39.93 -3.84
C ASP A 184 -7.67 40.50 -5.06
N GLY A 185 -8.66 41.37 -4.84
CA GLY A 185 -9.42 42.08 -5.87
C GLY A 185 -10.50 41.23 -6.55
N ASN A 186 -10.95 40.15 -5.90
CA ASN A 186 -11.93 39.20 -6.45
C ASN A 186 -13.39 39.66 -6.28
N GLY A 187 -13.63 40.75 -5.56
CA GLY A 187 -14.95 41.32 -5.28
C GLY A 187 -15.56 40.91 -3.93
N TYR A 188 -14.86 40.14 -3.11
CA TYR A 188 -15.33 39.61 -1.83
C TYR A 188 -14.39 40.07 -0.69
N ILE A 189 -14.89 40.99 0.14
CA ILE A 189 -14.11 41.56 1.25
C ILE A 189 -13.85 40.49 2.32
N ASP A 190 -12.59 40.28 2.71
CA ASP A 190 -12.15 39.39 3.79
C ASP A 190 -12.59 37.92 3.61
N ASP A 191 -12.62 37.37 2.39
CA ASP A 191 -13.10 36.00 2.07
C ASP A 191 -12.11 34.86 2.41
N VAL A 192 -11.43 35.00 3.56
CA VAL A 192 -10.30 34.17 4.05
C VAL A 192 -10.52 32.66 3.99
N ARG A 193 -11.78 32.19 4.01
CA ARG A 193 -12.15 30.76 4.04
C ARG A 193 -13.34 30.44 3.13
N GLY A 194 -13.56 31.29 2.13
CA GLY A 194 -14.71 31.24 1.25
C GLY A 194 -15.80 32.26 1.59
N TRP A 195 -16.94 32.13 0.92
CA TRP A 195 -17.97 33.16 0.89
C TRP A 195 -19.37 32.60 1.11
N ASN A 196 -20.20 33.34 1.83
CA ASN A 196 -21.62 33.06 1.96
C ASN A 196 -22.42 33.85 0.93
N PHE A 197 -22.78 33.18 -0.16
CA PHE A 197 -23.54 33.78 -1.26
C PHE A 197 -25.01 34.07 -0.93
N CYS A 198 -25.58 33.44 0.11
CA CYS A 198 -26.98 33.64 0.45
C CYS A 198 -27.24 35.00 1.11
N ASN A 199 -26.31 35.46 1.95
CA ASN A 199 -26.41 36.74 2.66
C ASN A 199 -25.30 37.75 2.29
N ASN A 200 -24.44 37.40 1.33
CA ASN A 200 -23.34 38.22 0.83
C ASN A 200 -22.37 38.64 1.95
N SER A 201 -21.83 37.65 2.67
CA SER A 201 -20.88 37.85 3.76
C SER A 201 -19.67 36.92 3.67
N ASN A 202 -18.60 37.30 4.36
CA ASN A 202 -17.36 36.54 4.49
C ASN A 202 -17.44 35.42 5.55
N ASP A 203 -18.63 35.09 6.03
CA ASP A 203 -18.83 34.04 7.02
C ASP A 203 -19.59 32.84 6.40
N PRO A 204 -18.88 31.87 5.80
CA PRO A 204 -19.47 30.65 5.25
C PRO A 204 -19.82 29.61 6.34
N LYS A 205 -20.21 30.06 7.53
CA LYS A 205 -20.61 29.19 8.62
C LYS A 205 -21.88 28.43 8.24
N ASP A 206 -21.88 27.14 8.52
CA ASP A 206 -23.05 26.29 8.32
C ASP A 206 -24.16 26.60 9.34
N GLU A 207 -25.39 26.74 8.85
CA GLU A 207 -26.61 26.94 9.65
C GLU A 207 -27.60 25.76 9.56
N ASP A 208 -27.34 24.76 8.71
CA ASP A 208 -28.22 23.61 8.47
C ASP A 208 -27.56 22.28 8.89
N GLY A 209 -26.29 22.10 8.54
CA GLY A 209 -25.51 20.89 8.82
C GLY A 209 -25.21 20.03 7.60
N HIS A 210 -25.94 20.20 6.49
CA HIS A 210 -25.73 19.44 5.26
C HIS A 210 -24.32 19.65 4.70
N GLY A 211 -23.87 20.91 4.58
CA GLY A 211 -22.55 21.24 4.06
C GLY A 211 -21.41 20.74 4.95
N THR A 212 -21.55 20.81 6.28
CA THR A 212 -20.59 20.22 7.22
C THR A 212 -20.51 18.70 7.05
N HIS A 213 -21.64 18.02 6.86
CA HIS A 213 -21.66 16.58 6.62
C HIS A 213 -20.96 16.23 5.29
N CYS A 214 -21.22 16.97 4.22
CA CYS A 214 -20.52 16.79 2.94
C CYS A 214 -19.01 17.01 3.08
N ALA A 215 -18.59 18.05 3.81
CA ALA A 215 -17.17 18.33 4.06
C ALA A 215 -16.47 17.18 4.80
N GLY A 216 -17.10 16.61 5.84
CA GLY A 216 -16.53 15.51 6.61
C GLY A 216 -16.43 14.17 5.88
N ILE A 217 -17.14 13.99 4.76
CA ILE A 217 -16.91 12.83 3.87
C ILE A 217 -15.68 13.05 2.98
N ILE A 218 -15.34 14.31 2.70
CA ILE A 218 -14.22 14.68 1.82
C ILE A 218 -12.88 14.70 2.59
N ALA A 219 -12.86 15.29 3.78
CA ALA A 219 -11.64 15.61 4.52
C ALA A 219 -11.80 15.50 6.03
#